data_AF-U1MUB7-F1
#
_entry.id   AF-U1MUB7-F1
#
_cell.length_a   1.000
_cell.length_b   1.000
_cell.length_c   1.000
_cell.angle_alpha   90.00
_cell.angle_beta   90.00
_cell.angle_gamma   90.00
#
_symmetry.space_group_name_H-M   'P 1'
#
loop_
_entity.id
_entity.type
_entity.pdbx_description
1 polymer ?
#
loop_
_entity_poly.entity_id
_entity_poly.type
_entity_poly.pdbx_seq_one_letter_code
_entity_poly.pdbx_strand_id
1 'polypeptide(L)' 'MEQNEPLQGRFLGLPYDLRKPTFSKVKARFWNPEDERLLTPMVFGWGYALNLSRLAHVLRLS' A
#
# COMPACT_ATOMS: atom_id res chain seq x y z
N MET A 1 11.55 29.38 7.71
CA MET A 1 10.53 28.35 8.03
C MET A 1 10.99 27.08 7.37
N GLU A 2 11.41 26.08 8.14
CA GLU A 2 11.79 24.79 7.59
C GLU A 2 10.51 24.04 7.23
N GLN A 3 10.05 24.22 5.99
CA GLN A 3 8.90 23.49 5.46
C GLN A 3 9.33 22.05 5.24
N ASN A 4 9.15 21.19 6.24
CA ASN A 4 9.24 19.76 6.06
C ASN A 4 8.06 19.33 5.18
N GLU A 5 8.32 19.02 3.91
CA GLU A 5 7.29 18.46 3.04
C GLU A 5 6.72 17.18 3.67
N PRO A 6 5.40 16.95 3.61
CA PRO A 6 4.80 15.77 4.19
C PRO A 6 5.31 14.52 3.46
N LEU A 7 6.00 13.63 4.18
CA LEU A 7 6.50 12.35 3.67
C LEU A 7 5.39 11.35 3.29
N GLN A 8 4.11 11.73 3.37
CA GLN A 8 2.98 10.90 2.94
C GLN A 8 1.82 11.81 2.51
N GLY A 9 1.00 11.35 1.56
CA GLY A 9 -0.13 12.15 1.11
C GLY A 9 -0.78 11.60 -0.16
N ARG A 10 -1.39 12.50 -0.93
CA ARG A 10 -1.85 12.22 -2.29
C ARG A 10 -1.22 13.22 -3.25
N PHE A 11 -0.75 12.71 -4.38
CA PHE A 11 -0.23 13.51 -5.49
C PHE A 11 -0.87 13.01 -6.78
N LEU A 12 -1.47 13.94 -7.55
CA LEU A 12 -2.27 13.64 -8.74
C LEU A 12 -3.38 12.59 -8.48
N GLY A 13 -4.01 12.67 -7.30
CA GLY A 13 -5.06 11.73 -6.88
C GLY A 13 -4.57 10.38 -6.35
N LEU A 14 -3.31 10.02 -6.58
CA LEU A 14 -2.71 8.76 -6.14
C LEU A 14 -2.01 8.90 -4.79
N PRO A 15 -2.08 7.88 -3.91
CA PRO A 15 -1.40 7.95 -2.61
C PRO A 15 0.11 7.86 -2.77
N TYR A 16 0.86 8.48 -1.87
CA TYR A 16 2.31 8.29 -1.74
C TYR A 16 2.74 8.18 -0.27
N ASP A 17 3.84 7.48 -0.03
CA ASP A 17 4.50 7.36 1.28
C ASP A 17 6.01 7.25 1.04
N LEU A 18 6.80 8.23 1.50
CA LEU A 18 8.26 8.28 1.40
C LEU A 18 8.94 7.92 2.72
N ARG A 19 8.18 7.47 3.73
CA ARG A 19 8.75 7.00 5.00
C ARG A 19 9.35 5.62 4.79
N LYS A 20 10.46 5.32 5.49
CA LYS A 20 11.08 4.00 5.44
C LYS A 20 10.03 2.89 5.70
N PRO A 21 9.90 1.89 4.82
CA PRO A 21 8.95 0.82 5.00
C PRO A 21 9.34 -0.06 6.19
N THR A 22 8.35 -0.65 6.83
CA THR A 22 8.56 -1.69 7.85
C THR A 22 8.08 -3.03 7.32
N PHE A 23 8.71 -4.13 7.74
CA PHE A 23 8.28 -5.47 7.35
C PHE A 23 6.80 -5.72 7.66
N SER A 24 6.32 -5.24 8.81
CA SER A 24 4.90 -5.35 9.19
C SER A 24 3.99 -4.62 8.20
N LYS A 25 4.38 -3.43 7.73
CA LYS A 25 3.62 -2.70 6.69
C LYS A 25 3.66 -3.42 5.35
N VAL A 26 4.82 -3.97 4.95
CA VAL A 26 4.94 -4.75 3.70
C VAL A 26 3.97 -5.93 3.74
N LYS A 27 4.03 -6.74 4.80
CA LYS A 27 3.11 -7.87 4.96
C LYS A 27 1.65 -7.42 4.91
N ALA A 28 1.29 -6.39 5.67
CA ALA A 28 -0.09 -5.89 5.73
C ALA A 28 -0.63 -5.34 4.40
N ARG A 29 0.22 -4.86 3.49
CA ARG A 29 -0.22 -4.29 2.19
C ARG A 29 -0.23 -5.30 1.06
N PHE A 30 0.69 -6.26 1.08
CA PHE A 30 0.83 -7.26 0.02
C PHE A 30 0.17 -8.60 0.37
N TRP A 31 -0.05 -8.91 1.65
CA TRP A 31 -0.62 -10.18 2.12
C TRP A 31 -1.45 -9.98 3.39
N ASN A 32 -2.68 -9.52 3.22
CA ASN A 32 -3.64 -9.40 4.31
C ASN A 32 -4.98 -10.04 3.91
N PRO A 33 -5.25 -11.29 4.34
CA PRO A 33 -6.50 -11.98 4.04
C PRO A 33 -7.75 -11.24 4.54
N GLU A 34 -7.62 -10.47 5.63
CA GLU A 34 -8.71 -9.70 6.23
C GLU A 34 -8.98 -8.38 5.49
N ASP A 35 -8.10 -7.94 4.59
CA ASP A 35 -8.29 -6.74 3.78
C ASP A 35 -8.93 -7.10 2.44
N GLU A 36 -10.21 -6.76 2.28
CA GLU A 36 -10.97 -7.06 1.07
C GLU A 36 -10.53 -6.26 -0.17
N ARG A 37 -9.64 -5.28 -0.02
CA ARG A 37 -9.18 -4.45 -1.13
C ARG A 37 -8.12 -5.19 -1.95
N LEU A 38 -8.29 -5.19 -3.28
CA LEU A 38 -7.27 -5.68 -4.21
C LEU A 38 -6.09 -4.70 -4.32
N LEU A 39 -6.37 -3.40 -4.32
CA LEU A 39 -5.38 -2.33 -4.35
C LEU A 39 -5.24 -1.71 -2.96
N THR A 40 -4.02 -1.74 -2.42
CA THR A 40 -3.68 -1.12 -1.14
C THR A 40 -2.70 0.04 -1.39
N PRO A 41 -2.63 1.09 -0.55
CA PRO A 41 -1.64 2.14 -0.77
C PRO A 41 -0.22 1.56 -0.70
N MET A 42 0.68 2.05 -1.55
CA MET A 42 2.08 1.59 -1.55
C MET A 42 2.74 1.83 -0.19
N VAL A 43 3.63 0.94 0.22
CA VAL A 43 4.37 1.04 1.50
C VAL A 43 5.53 2.03 1.43
N PHE A 44 6.04 2.29 0.23
CA PHE A 44 7.07 3.25 -0.09
C PHE A 44 6.97 3.63 -1.57
N GLY A 45 6.95 4.93 -1.90
CA GLY A 45 6.79 5.44 -3.26
C GLY A 45 5.39 5.99 -3.53
N TRP A 46 4.94 5.89 -4.79
CA TRP A 46 3.73 6.52 -5.33
C TRP A 46 2.81 5.46 -5.97
N GLY A 47 1.51 5.52 -5.67
CA GLY A 47 0.49 4.63 -6.21
C GLY A 47 0.08 3.49 -5.27
N TYR A 48 -0.29 2.36 -5.85
CA TYR A 48 -0.89 1.22 -5.14
C TYR A 48 0.00 -0.03 -5.21
N ALA A 49 -0.07 -0.84 -4.16
CA ALA A 49 0.38 -2.22 -4.11
C ALA A 49 -0.81 -3.17 -4.38
N LEU A 50 -0.50 -4.42 -4.69
CA LEU A 50 -1.50 -5.49 -4.85
C LEU A 50 -1.55 -6.36 -3.60
N ASN A 51 -2.74 -6.55 -3.05
CA ASN A 51 -2.99 -7.55 -2.01
C ASN A 51 -3.12 -8.94 -2.65
N LEU A 52 -2.06 -9.73 -2.58
CA LEU A 52 -1.97 -11.02 -3.25
C LEU A 52 -2.90 -12.08 -2.65
N SER A 53 -3.20 -12.00 -1.35
CA SER A 53 -4.19 -12.90 -0.74
C SER A 53 -5.59 -12.64 -1.34
N ARG A 54 -5.98 -11.37 -1.48
CA ARG A 54 -7.24 -11.01 -2.13
C ARG A 54 -7.25 -11.38 -3.61
N LEU A 55 -6.13 -11.20 -4.31
CA LEU A 55 -6.00 -11.61 -5.71
C LEU A 55 -6.23 -13.11 -5.88
N ALA A 56 -5.67 -13.95 -5.01
CA ALA A 56 -5.89 -15.40 -5.03
C ALA A 56 -7.37 -15.77 -4.87
N HIS A 57 -8.08 -15.12 -3.94
CA HIS A 57 -9.52 -15.31 -3.76
C HIS A 57 -10.33 -14.90 -5.01
N VAL A 58 -10.02 -13.75 -5.61
CA VAL A 58 -10.69 -13.28 -6.84
C VAL A 58 -10.48 -14.26 -8.00
N LEU A 59 -9.28 -14.84 -8.09
CA LEU A 59 -8.93 -15.83 -9.11
C LEU A 59 -9.40 -17.25 -8.78
N ARG A 60 -10.06 -17.48 -7.63
CA ARG A 60 -10.51 -18.80 -7.15
C ARG A 60 -9.38 -19.84 -7.04
N LEU A 61 -8.19 -19.38 -6.63
CA LEU A 61 -7.01 -20.23 -6.45
C LEU A 61 -6.88 -20.80 -5.02
N SER A 62 -7.85 -20.53 -4.15
CA SER A 62 -7.85 -20.84 -2.72
C SER A 62 -9.24 -21.23 -2.26
#